data_AF-A0A0F8W673-F1
#
_entry.id   AF-A0A0F8W673-F1
#
_cell.length_a   1.000
_cell.length_b   1.000
_cell.length_c   1.000
_cell.angle_alpha   90.00
_cell.angle_beta   90.00
_cell.angle_gamma   90.00
#
_symmetry.space_group_name_H-M   'P 1'
#
loop_
_entity.id
_entity.type
_entity.pdbx_description
1 polymer ?
#
loop_
_entity_poly.entity_id
_entity_poly.type
_entity_poly.pdbx_seq_one_letter_code
_entity_poly.pdbx_strand_id
1 'polypeptide(L)'
;MGDYVTIASVRRTCGIAVAEISDDDVESTITEVESQVPRYFNTVFTPKEKIEVRDGNGTNRLILMKNPVLAVRDLYIDGAQENTANLHVYKESGRIVLNTSASTSTFIEKQNAITIKYIYGMLEESSTDTTTTADSTAGTSVALAVA
;
A
#
# COMPACT_ATOMS: atom_id res chain seq x y z
N MET A 1 4.28 8.84 14.55
CA MET A 1 3.97 8.49 13.15
C MET A 1 5.24 8.77 12.38
N GLY A 2 5.71 7.88 11.51
CA GLY A 2 6.88 8.17 10.69
C GLY A 2 6.40 8.96 9.47
N ASP A 3 6.86 10.19 9.32
CA ASP A 3 6.42 11.07 8.23
C ASP A 3 7.08 10.63 6.92
N TYR A 4 6.27 10.44 5.88
CA TYR A 4 6.76 10.08 4.54
C TYR A 4 7.46 11.25 3.87
N VAL A 5 7.14 12.49 4.27
CA VAL A 5 7.76 13.72 3.81
C VAL A 5 8.35 14.45 5.01
N THR A 6 9.66 14.72 4.97
CA THR A 6 10.34 15.49 6.02
C THR A 6 10.54 16.95 5.58
N ILE A 7 10.62 17.86 6.55
CA ILE A 7 10.97 19.28 6.30
C ILE A 7 12.26 19.37 5.47
N ALA A 8 13.27 18.56 5.79
CA ALA A 8 14.53 18.51 5.05
C ALA A 8 14.35 18.11 3.58
N SER A 9 13.43 17.18 3.27
CA SER A 9 13.10 16.79 1.89
C SER A 9 12.43 17.93 1.14
N VAL A 10 11.48 18.62 1.77
CA VAL A 10 10.79 19.78 1.19
C VAL A 10 11.79 20.90 0.87
N ARG A 11 12.68 21.22 1.82
CA ARG A 11 13.71 22.25 1.62
C ARG A 11 14.66 21.92 0.47
N ARG A 12 15.11 20.66 0.39
CA ARG A 12 15.98 20.19 -0.71
C ARG A 12 15.29 20.32 -2.06
N THR A 13 14.00 19.99 -2.13
CA THR A 13 13.26 19.93 -3.39
C THR A 13 12.85 21.32 -3.86
N CYS A 14 12.35 22.16 -2.95
CA CYS A 14 11.87 23.50 -3.29
C CYS A 14 12.99 24.55 -3.31
N GLY A 15 14.17 24.25 -2.74
CA GLY A 15 15.30 25.17 -2.69
C GLY A 15 15.13 26.33 -1.71
N ILE A 16 14.23 26.20 -0.72
CA ILE A 16 13.85 27.28 0.21
C ILE A 16 14.63 27.17 1.53
N ALA A 17 15.22 28.28 1.97
CA ALA A 17 16.00 28.38 3.21
C ALA A 17 15.12 28.66 4.44
N VAL A 18 15.64 28.34 5.64
CA VAL A 18 14.94 28.56 6.92
C VAL A 18 14.64 30.06 7.18
N ALA A 19 15.44 30.95 6.60
CA ALA A 19 15.23 32.38 6.69
C ALA A 19 14.00 32.87 5.90
N GLU A 20 13.49 32.08 4.96
CA GLU A 20 12.36 32.46 4.09
C GLU A 20 11.02 31.93 4.62
N ILE A 21 11.03 30.74 5.22
CA ILE A 21 9.87 30.10 5.83
C ILE A 21 10.31 29.31 7.05
N SER A 22 9.55 29.40 8.15
CA SER A 22 9.84 28.68 9.38
C SER A 22 9.60 27.17 9.22
N ASP A 23 10.25 26.36 10.05
CA ASP A 23 10.01 24.91 10.06
C ASP A 23 8.57 24.57 10.48
N ASP A 24 7.97 25.36 11.39
CA ASP A 24 6.58 25.21 11.84
C ASP A 24 5.59 25.42 10.68
N ASP A 25 5.82 26.43 9.82
CA ASP A 25 4.97 26.69 8.66
C ASP A 25 5.09 25.57 7.61
N VAL A 26 6.29 25.02 7.42
CA VAL A 26 6.52 23.87 6.53
C VAL A 26 5.82 22.63 7.07
N GLU A 27 5.92 22.35 8.37
CA GLU A 27 5.24 21.22 9.03
C GLU A 27 3.71 21.36 8.94
N SER A 28 3.18 22.57 9.14
CA SER A 28 1.75 22.85 8.97
C SER A 28 1.29 22.58 7.54
N THR A 29 2.08 23.01 6.55
CA THR A 29 1.78 22.78 5.13
C THR A 29 1.81 21.29 4.77
N ILE A 30 2.81 20.54 5.26
CA ILE A 30 2.90 19.08 5.07
C ILE A 30 1.64 18.43 5.66
N THR A 31 1.29 18.77 6.90
CA THR A 31 0.12 18.22 7.59
C THR A 31 -1.19 18.51 6.83
N GLU A 32 -1.34 19.75 6.34
CA GLU A 32 -2.50 20.13 5.55
C GLU A 32 -2.60 19.30 4.27
N VAL A 33 -1.53 19.21 3.48
CA VAL A 33 -1.52 18.47 2.21
C VAL A 33 -1.76 16.98 2.45
N GLU A 34 -1.12 16.37 3.45
CA GLU A 34 -1.32 14.96 3.76
C GLU A 34 -2.76 14.66 4.18
N SER A 35 -3.44 15.59 4.84
CA SER A 35 -4.86 15.45 5.18
C SER A 35 -5.79 15.44 3.96
N GLN A 36 -5.36 16.04 2.84
CA GLN A 36 -6.15 16.11 1.61
C GLN A 36 -6.00 14.85 0.74
N VAL A 37 -4.90 14.10 0.87
CA VAL A 37 -4.63 12.90 0.06
C VAL A 37 -5.76 11.86 0.10
N PRO A 38 -6.35 11.50 1.25
CA PRO A 38 -7.47 10.55 1.31
C PRO A 38 -8.73 11.03 0.62
N ARG A 39 -8.91 12.35 0.46
CA ARG A 39 -10.07 12.98 -0.18
C ARG A 39 -9.93 12.95 -1.70
N TYR A 40 -8.76 13.26 -2.23
CA TYR A 40 -8.54 13.34 -3.68
C TYR A 40 -8.15 12.00 -4.32
N PHE A 41 -7.33 11.20 -3.62
CA PHE A 41 -6.74 10.00 -4.20
C PHE A 41 -7.33 8.69 -3.65
N ASN A 42 -8.30 8.75 -2.73
CA ASN A 42 -8.88 7.58 -2.08
C ASN A 42 -7.87 6.60 -1.45
N THR A 43 -6.68 7.10 -1.11
CA THR A 43 -5.55 6.35 -0.54
C THR A 43 -4.94 7.08 0.65
N VAL A 44 -3.96 6.46 1.30
CA VAL A 44 -3.22 6.98 2.46
C VAL A 44 -1.74 6.66 2.31
N PHE A 45 -0.86 7.53 2.79
CA PHE A 45 0.58 7.25 2.84
C PHE A 45 0.90 6.10 3.78
N THR A 46 0.44 6.18 5.03
CA THR A 46 0.56 5.06 5.97
C THR A 46 -0.53 4.03 5.69
N PRO A 47 -0.20 2.76 5.37
CA PRO A 47 -1.20 1.72 5.15
C PRO A 47 -2.19 1.62 6.31
N LYS A 48 -3.48 1.59 5.97
CA LYS A 48 -4.57 1.46 6.95
C LYS A 48 -5.44 0.27 6.64
N GLU A 49 -5.96 -0.33 7.69
CA GLU A 49 -6.96 -1.37 7.60
C GLU A 49 -8.35 -0.76 7.46
N LYS A 50 -9.18 -1.35 6.60
CA LYS A 50 -10.58 -0.99 6.43
C LYS A 50 -11.44 -2.23 6.43
N ILE A 51 -12.55 -2.16 7.16
CA ILE A 51 -13.66 -3.11 7.08
C ILE A 51 -14.75 -2.42 6.29
N GLU A 52 -15.24 -3.09 5.26
CA GLU A 52 -16.24 -2.58 4.35
C GLU A 52 -17.38 -3.59 4.25
N VAL A 53 -18.60 -3.11 4.49
CA VAL A 53 -19.83 -3.88 4.30
C VAL A 53 -20.51 -3.36 3.04
N ARG A 54 -20.88 -4.28 2.15
CA ARG A 54 -21.44 -3.99 0.83
C ARG A 54 -22.60 -4.93 0.52
N ASP A 55 -23.47 -4.45 -0.34
CA ASP A 55 -24.45 -5.29 -1.02
C ASP A 55 -23.73 -6.16 -2.06
N GLY A 56 -24.14 -7.42 -2.19
CA GLY A 56 -23.66 -8.23 -3.29
C GLY A 56 -24.34 -7.84 -4.60
N ASN A 57 -23.67 -8.12 -5.71
CA ASN A 57 -24.04 -7.62 -7.04
C ASN A 57 -24.35 -8.72 -8.04
N GLY A 58 -24.45 -9.98 -7.60
CA GLY A 58 -24.73 -11.14 -8.44
C GLY A 58 -23.60 -11.53 -9.41
N THR A 59 -22.46 -10.84 -9.38
CA THR A 59 -21.30 -11.12 -10.25
C THR A 59 -20.15 -11.73 -9.48
N ASN A 60 -19.13 -12.23 -10.17
CA ASN A 60 -17.90 -12.74 -9.55
C ASN A 60 -16.88 -11.62 -9.22
N ARG A 61 -17.22 -10.35 -9.40
CA ARG A 61 -16.32 -9.21 -9.25
C ARG A 61 -16.90 -8.15 -8.32
N LEU A 62 -16.05 -7.52 -7.51
CA LEU A 62 -16.43 -6.41 -6.65
C LEU A 62 -15.33 -5.33 -6.68
N ILE A 63 -15.71 -4.06 -6.57
CA ILE A 63 -14.78 -2.93 -6.52
C ILE A 63 -14.82 -2.34 -5.11
N LEU A 64 -13.68 -2.35 -4.42
CA LEU A 64 -13.55 -1.79 -3.07
C LEU A 64 -13.60 -0.26 -3.07
N MET A 65 -13.99 0.35 -1.95
CA MET A 65 -14.11 1.82 -1.87
C MET A 65 -12.76 2.55 -1.87
N LYS A 66 -11.70 1.89 -1.45
CA LYS A 66 -10.36 2.46 -1.32
C LYS A 66 -9.37 1.67 -2.15
N ASN A 67 -8.45 2.39 -2.76
CA ASN A 67 -7.44 1.87 -3.66
C ASN A 67 -6.21 2.81 -3.62
N PRO A 68 -4.98 2.30 -3.85
CA PRO A 68 -4.63 0.91 -4.10
C PRO A 68 -4.86 -0.01 -2.89
N VAL A 69 -5.13 -1.28 -3.18
CA VAL A 69 -5.32 -2.34 -2.17
C VAL A 69 -4.01 -3.13 -2.07
N LEU A 70 -3.39 -3.14 -0.90
CA LEU A 70 -2.14 -3.84 -0.66
C LEU A 70 -2.37 -5.33 -0.39
N ALA A 71 -3.37 -5.64 0.43
CA ALA A 71 -3.75 -7.01 0.77
C ALA A 71 -5.22 -7.09 1.22
N VAL A 72 -5.89 -8.20 0.89
CA VAL A 72 -7.16 -8.58 1.51
C VAL A 72 -6.85 -9.54 2.66
N ARG A 73 -7.41 -9.26 3.85
CA ARG A 73 -7.19 -10.05 5.06
C ARG A 73 -8.27 -11.10 5.22
N ASP A 74 -9.53 -10.68 5.13
CA ASP A 74 -10.69 -11.56 5.27
C ASP A 74 -11.81 -11.12 4.34
N LEU A 75 -12.57 -12.09 3.85
CA LEU A 75 -13.78 -11.89 3.08
C LEU A 75 -14.86 -12.81 3.62
N TYR A 76 -16.04 -12.25 3.87
CA TYR A 76 -17.26 -12.98 4.20
C TYR A 76 -18.32 -12.69 3.15
N ILE A 77 -18.95 -13.76 2.65
CA ILE A 77 -20.06 -13.71 1.68
C ILE A 77 -21.25 -14.40 2.35
N ASP A 78 -22.30 -13.63 2.64
CA ASP A 78 -23.49 -14.03 3.38
C ASP A 78 -23.19 -14.78 4.70
N GLY A 79 -22.17 -14.30 5.43
CA GLY A 79 -21.74 -14.87 6.70
C GLY A 79 -20.79 -16.06 6.60
N ALA A 80 -20.57 -16.62 5.41
CA ALA A 80 -19.55 -17.65 5.18
C ALA A 80 -18.19 -17.00 4.87
N GLN A 81 -17.13 -17.44 5.56
CA GLN A 81 -15.77 -16.96 5.28
C GLN A 81 -15.24 -17.58 3.99
N GLU A 82 -14.71 -16.75 3.10
CA GLU A 82 -14.02 -17.16 1.89
C GLU A 82 -12.51 -17.05 2.08
N ASN A 83 -11.75 -18.01 1.53
CA ASN A 83 -10.30 -17.97 1.62
C ASN A 83 -9.75 -16.87 0.69
N THR A 84 -8.84 -16.04 1.19
CA THR A 84 -8.20 -15.00 0.38
C THR A 84 -7.35 -15.55 -0.76
N ALA A 85 -6.89 -16.82 -0.66
CA ALA A 85 -6.24 -17.53 -1.76
C ALA A 85 -7.19 -17.79 -2.95
N ASN A 86 -8.50 -17.77 -2.72
CA ASN A 86 -9.52 -17.92 -3.76
C ASN A 86 -9.87 -16.59 -4.46
N LEU A 87 -9.16 -15.51 -4.13
CA LEU A 87 -9.40 -14.18 -4.64
C LEU A 87 -8.25 -13.72 -5.52
N HIS A 88 -8.60 -13.19 -6.68
CA HIS A 88 -7.66 -12.41 -7.48
C HIS A 88 -7.87 -10.92 -7.20
N VAL A 89 -6.85 -10.27 -6.64
CA VAL A 89 -6.90 -8.86 -6.20
C VAL A 89 -6.08 -8.00 -7.16
N TYR A 90 -6.76 -7.14 -7.91
CA TYR A 90 -6.13 -6.11 -8.73
C TYR A 90 -5.82 -4.89 -7.86
N LYS A 91 -4.58 -4.84 -7.35
CA LYS A 91 -4.14 -3.85 -6.34
C LYS A 91 -4.44 -2.40 -6.73
N GLU A 92 -4.15 -2.01 -7.98
CA GLU A 92 -4.28 -0.63 -8.44
C GLU A 92 -5.73 -0.12 -8.46
N SER A 93 -6.66 -0.96 -8.92
CA SER A 93 -8.08 -0.60 -9.08
C SER A 93 -8.93 -0.96 -7.86
N GLY A 94 -8.40 -1.74 -6.92
CA GLY A 94 -9.18 -2.32 -5.83
C GLY A 94 -10.27 -3.29 -6.32
N ARG A 95 -10.14 -3.81 -7.53
CA ARG A 95 -11.04 -4.84 -8.06
C ARG A 95 -10.64 -6.19 -7.50
N ILE A 96 -11.60 -6.90 -6.91
CA ILE A 96 -11.45 -8.29 -6.50
C ILE A 96 -12.31 -9.19 -7.39
N VAL A 97 -11.81 -10.38 -7.69
CA VAL A 97 -12.51 -11.38 -8.51
C VAL A 97 -12.41 -12.74 -7.83
N LEU A 98 -13.56 -13.42 -7.68
CA LEU A 98 -13.62 -14.81 -7.21
C LEU A 98 -13.05 -15.74 -8.28
N ASN A 99 -12.14 -16.64 -7.89
CA ASN A 99 -11.66 -17.68 -8.79
C ASN A 99 -12.56 -18.93 -8.74
N THR A 100 -12.24 -19.94 -9.53
CA THR A 100 -13.02 -21.19 -9.63
C THR A 100 -12.93 -22.08 -8.39
N SER A 101 -12.00 -21.79 -7.47
CA SER A 101 -11.81 -22.52 -6.21
C SER A 101 -12.54 -21.87 -5.03
N ALA A 102 -13.19 -20.72 -5.25
CA ALA A 102 -14.04 -20.08 -4.26
C ALA A 102 -15.25 -20.96 -3.92
N SER A 103 -15.69 -20.90 -2.66
CA SER A 103 -16.87 -21.65 -2.20
C SER A 103 -18.16 -21.19 -2.89
N THR A 104 -18.17 -19.94 -3.36
CA THR A 104 -19.25 -19.33 -4.12
C THR A 104 -18.72 -18.78 -5.43
N SER A 105 -19.53 -18.85 -6.49
CA SER A 105 -19.15 -18.34 -7.81
C SER A 105 -19.40 -16.83 -7.97
N THR A 106 -20.23 -16.23 -7.09
CA THR A 106 -20.67 -14.84 -7.19
C THR A 106 -20.82 -14.21 -5.81
N PHE A 107 -20.69 -12.88 -5.76
CA PHE A 107 -21.08 -12.05 -4.64
C PHE A 107 -22.62 -12.00 -4.58
N ILE A 108 -23.22 -12.86 -3.75
CA ILE A 108 -24.68 -13.11 -3.65
C ILE A 108 -25.47 -11.79 -3.59
N GLU A 109 -26.41 -11.61 -4.51
CA GLU A 109 -27.26 -10.40 -4.60
C GLU A 109 -28.20 -10.27 -3.40
N LYS A 110 -27.68 -9.66 -2.34
CA LYS A 110 -28.35 -9.45 -1.07
C LYS A 110 -27.73 -8.25 -0.37
N GLN A 111 -28.57 -7.52 0.36
CA GLN A 111 -28.14 -6.33 1.08
C GLN A 111 -27.17 -6.68 2.21
N ASN A 112 -26.08 -5.92 2.35
CA ASN A 112 -25.03 -6.10 3.36
C ASN A 112 -24.45 -7.53 3.42
N ALA A 113 -24.53 -8.28 2.31
CA ALA A 113 -24.09 -9.67 2.28
C ALA A 113 -22.58 -9.82 2.26
N ILE A 114 -21.84 -8.79 1.82
CA ILE A 114 -20.39 -8.86 1.68
C ILE A 114 -19.73 -8.05 2.78
N THR A 115 -18.88 -8.70 3.58
CA THR A 115 -18.00 -8.02 4.54
C THR A 115 -16.56 -8.32 4.17
N ILE A 116 -15.79 -7.29 3.85
CA ILE A 116 -14.38 -7.45 3.45
C ILE A 116 -13.47 -6.58 4.31
N LYS A 117 -12.39 -7.20 4.78
CA LYS A 117 -11.34 -6.59 5.55
C LYS A 117 -10.09 -6.52 4.69
N TYR A 118 -9.57 -5.32 4.43
CA TYR A 118 -8.43 -5.12 3.56
C TYR A 118 -7.53 -3.98 4.04
N ILE A 119 -6.28 -4.02 3.58
CA ILE A 119 -5.28 -2.98 3.81
C ILE A 119 -5.15 -2.18 2.52
N TYR A 120 -5.30 -0.86 2.62
CA TYR A 120 -5.12 0.08 1.52
C TYR A 120 -4.04 1.10 1.87
N GLY A 121 -3.40 1.66 0.85
CA GLY A 121 -2.34 2.63 0.98
C GLY A 121 -1.61 2.84 -0.34
N MET A 122 -0.69 3.81 -0.36
CA MET A 122 0.18 4.04 -1.50
C MET A 122 0.96 2.76 -1.81
N LEU A 123 0.95 2.34 -3.08
CA LEU A 123 1.82 1.28 -3.55
C LEU A 123 3.22 1.87 -3.64
N GLU A 124 4.19 1.37 -2.88
CA GLU A 124 5.57 1.79 -3.10
C GLU A 124 6.03 1.30 -4.48
N GLU A 125 6.36 2.23 -5.38
CA GLU A 125 7.27 1.95 -6.49
C GLU A 125 8.68 1.87 -5.91
N SER A 126 9.02 0.76 -5.25
CA SER A 126 10.41 0.49 -4.92
C SER A 126 11.06 -0.17 -6.13
N SER A 127 11.77 0.62 -6.95
CA SER A 127 12.82 0.07 -7.80
C SER A 127 13.98 -0.31 -6.88
N THR A 128 14.20 -1.61 -6.69
CA THR A 128 15.45 -2.08 -6.09
C THR A 128 16.55 -1.89 -7.14
N ASP A 129 17.16 -0.70 -7.18
CA ASP A 129 18.40 -0.50 -7.91
C ASP A 129 19.52 -1.23 -7.16
N THR A 130 19.78 -2.48 -7.57
CA THR A 130 20.97 -3.20 -7.12
C THR A 130 22.18 -2.63 -7.86
N THR A 131 22.82 -1.62 -7.29
CA THR A 131 24.19 -1.27 -7.71
C THR A 131 25.13 -2.34 -7.16
N THR A 132 25.42 -3.38 -7.94
CA THR A 132 26.59 -4.23 -7.67
C THR A 132 27.83 -3.42 -8.05
N THR A 133 28.32 -2.58 -7.14
CA THR A 133 29.70 -2.11 -7.25
C THR A 133 30.56 -3.33 -6.94
N ALA A 134 31.24 -3.88 -7.95
CA ALA A 134 32.25 -4.89 -7.73
C ALA A 134 33.27 -4.32 -6.74
N ASP A 135 33.34 -4.91 -5.55
CA ASP A 135 34.40 -4.63 -4.60
C ASP A 135 35.71 -5.10 -5.24
N SER A 136 36.51 -4.15 -5.71
CA SER A 136 37.81 -4.43 -6.35
C SER A 136 38.94 -4.61 -5.34
N THR A 137 38.64 -4.90 -4.08
CA THR A 137 39.66 -5.22 -3.09
C THR A 137 39.85 -6.74 -3.02
N ALA A 138 40.44 -7.31 -4.08
CA ALA A 138 41.04 -8.63 -3.99
C ALA A 138 42.08 -8.62 -2.87
N GLY A 139 41.81 -9.42 -1.82
CA GLY A 139 42.67 -9.55 -0.64
C GLY A 139 44.12 -9.83 -1.03
N THR A 140 44.99 -8.88 -0.71
CA THR A 140 46.43 -9.03 -0.87
C THR A 140 46.98 -9.97 0.22
N SER A 141 47.68 -11.00 -0.25
CA SER A 141 48.59 -11.91 0.47
C SER A 141 48.00 -12.87 1.52
N VAL A 142 47.89 -14.15 1.13
CA VAL A 142 47.98 -15.28 2.06
C VAL A 142 49.45 -15.69 2.13
N ALA A 143 50.11 -15.48 3.26
CA ALA A 143 51.43 -16.05 3.53
C ALA A 143 51.26 -17.46 4.12
N LEU A 144 51.60 -18.49 3.35
CA LEU A 144 51.84 -19.83 3.90
C LEU A 144 53.25 -19.84 4.50
N ALA A 145 53.34 -19.96 5.83
CA ALA A 145 54.57 -20.39 6.49
C ALA A 145 54.57 -21.94 6.50
N VAL A 146 55.54 -22.55 5.83
CA VAL A 146 55.90 -23.95 6.03
C VAL A 146 57.05 -23.99 7.01
N ALA A 147 56.85 -24.66 8.14
CA ALA A 147 57.89 -25.14 9.05
C ALA A 147 57.50 -26.55 9.51
#